data_AF-A0A2M8Q6M9-F1
#
_entry.id   AF-A0A2M8Q6M9-F1
#
_cell.length_a   1.000
_cell.length_b   1.000
_cell.length_c   1.000
_cell.angle_alpha   90.00
_cell.angle_beta   90.00
_cell.angle_gamma   90.00
#
_symmetry.space_group_name_H-M   'P 1'
#
loop_
_entity.id
_entity.type
_entity.pdbx_description
1 polymer ?
#
loop_
_entity_poly.entity_id
_entity_poly.type
_entity_poly.pdbx_seq_one_letter_code
_entity_poly.pdbx_strand_id
1 'polypeptide(L)'
;MLPQFVYGLCEVNRAQLRKARLIAVPGCYPTTVNLGLYPLAKAGWLEERVIVDSKSGVSGAGRTLKTPYLFVEANENMTPYNIGYRHRHIAEMEMVLNAASPNGGYRFTFSPHLLPVNRGILST
;
A
#
# COMPACT_ATOMS: atom_id res chain seq x y z
N MET A 1 9.26 10.19 -10.52
CA MET A 1 8.64 11.16 -9.60
C MET A 1 8.80 12.54 -10.21
N LEU A 2 7.79 13.42 -10.16
CA LEU A 2 8.05 14.82 -10.49
C LEU A 2 9.14 15.31 -9.52
N PRO A 3 10.28 15.87 -9.98
CA PRO A 3 11.50 16.06 -9.18
C PRO A 3 11.32 16.85 -7.86
N GLN A 4 10.18 17.50 -7.68
CA GLN A 4 9.88 18.39 -6.57
C GLN A 4 9.10 17.73 -5.42
N PHE A 5 8.46 16.57 -5.65
CA PHE A 5 7.63 15.92 -4.63
C PHE A 5 8.47 15.01 -3.73
N VAL A 6 8.26 15.11 -2.42
CA VAL A 6 8.79 14.16 -1.43
C VAL A 6 7.69 13.18 -1.04
N TYR A 7 8.02 11.89 -0.98
CA TYR A 7 7.06 10.85 -0.63
C TYR A 7 6.77 10.86 0.88
N GLY A 8 5.49 10.99 1.25
CA GLY A 8 5.02 11.34 2.59
C GLY A 8 5.02 10.23 3.64
N LEU A 9 5.83 9.20 3.50
CA LEU A 9 5.98 8.16 4.52
C LEU A 9 7.00 8.63 5.58
N CYS A 10 6.50 9.19 6.67
CA CYS A 10 7.28 9.91 7.68
C CYS A 10 8.42 9.09 8.29
N GLU A 11 8.17 7.81 8.58
CA GLU A 11 9.13 6.89 9.18
C GLU A 11 10.35 6.68 8.29
N VAL A 12 10.18 6.79 6.97
CA VAL A 12 11.22 6.59 5.95
C VAL A 12 11.87 7.91 5.54
N ASN A 13 11.06 8.95 5.29
CA ASN A 13 11.53 10.20 4.64
C ASN A 13 11.57 11.42 5.57
N ARG A 14 11.55 11.24 6.90
CA ARG A 14 11.49 12.33 7.91
C ARG A 14 12.41 13.51 7.61
N ALA A 15 13.67 13.25 7.24
CA ALA A 15 14.65 14.30 6.97
C ALA A 15 14.31 15.13 5.73
N GLN A 16 13.87 14.48 4.65
CA GLN A 16 13.48 15.13 3.40
C GLN A 16 12.18 15.93 3.57
N LEU A 17 11.23 15.38 4.34
CA LEU A 17 9.92 16.00 4.58
C LEU A 17 10.01 17.33 5.33
N ARG A 18 11.00 17.53 6.21
CA ARG A 18 11.21 18.82 6.90
C ARG A 18 11.42 20.00 5.97
N LYS A 19 11.94 19.76 4.76
CA LYS A 19 12.22 20.78 3.75
C LYS A 19 11.26 20.71 2.55
N ALA A 20 10.30 19.78 2.58
CA ALA A 20 9.43 19.52 1.44
C ALA A 20 8.40 20.65 1.29
N ARG A 21 8.29 21.18 0.07
CA ARG A 21 7.21 22.09 -0.31
C ARG A 21 6.03 21.37 -0.94
N LEU A 22 6.28 20.22 -1.57
CA LEU A 22 5.29 19.38 -2.22
C LEU A 22 5.43 17.96 -1.66
N ILE A 23 4.34 17.42 -1.14
CA ILE A 23 4.32 16.10 -0.49
C ILE A 23 3.35 15.21 -1.26
N ALA A 24 3.83 14.04 -1.68
CA ALA A 24 2.99 12.98 -2.23
C ALA A 24 2.56 12.06 -1.08
N VAL A 25 1.31 12.16 -0.65
CA VAL A 25 0.76 11.32 0.42
C VAL A 25 0.77 9.86 -0.04
N PRO A 26 1.29 8.92 0.76
CA PRO A 26 1.26 7.50 0.44
C PRO A 26 -0.15 6.97 0.18
N GLY A 27 -0.25 5.98 -0.70
CA GLY A 27 -1.39 5.09 -0.77
C GLY A 27 -1.60 4.37 0.57
N CYS A 28 -2.85 4.02 0.84
CA CYS A 28 -3.23 3.39 2.11
C CYS A 28 -2.62 1.99 2.29
N TYR A 29 -2.64 1.12 1.26
CA TYR A 29 -1.98 -0.20 1.31
C TYR A 29 -0.44 -0.12 1.33
N PRO A 30 0.21 0.71 0.49
CA PRO A 30 1.67 0.91 0.58
C PRO A 30 2.11 1.33 1.97
N THR A 31 1.31 2.11 2.69
CA THR A 31 1.65 2.50 4.07
C THR A 31 1.78 1.28 4.98
N THR A 32 0.78 0.39 5.02
CA THR A 32 0.81 -0.79 5.91
C THR A 32 1.89 -1.79 5.50
N VAL A 33 2.00 -2.06 4.20
CA VAL A 33 2.97 -3.00 3.64
C VAL A 33 4.40 -2.50 3.82
N ASN A 34 4.67 -1.25 3.44
CA ASN A 34 6.01 -0.71 3.55
C ASN A 34 6.43 -0.60 5.02
N LEU A 35 5.56 -0.11 5.93
CA LEU A 35 5.94 -0.06 7.35
C LEU A 35 6.23 -1.44 7.94
N GLY A 36 5.46 -2.48 7.56
CA GLY A 36 5.68 -3.85 8.01
C GLY A 36 6.98 -4.47 7.48
N LEU A 37 7.32 -4.21 6.22
CA LEU A 37 8.44 -4.86 5.53
C LEU A 37 9.74 -4.04 5.48
N TYR A 38 9.68 -2.73 5.69
CA TYR A 38 10.82 -1.82 5.53
C TYR A 38 12.03 -2.21 6.38
N PRO A 39 11.91 -2.61 7.66
CA PRO A 39 13.07 -3.06 8.44
C PRO A 39 13.76 -4.28 7.83
N LEU A 40 12.98 -5.25 7.32
CA LEU A 40 13.49 -6.46 6.69
C LEU A 40 14.17 -6.14 5.35
N ALA A 41 13.54 -5.29 4.53
CA ALA A 41 14.12 -4.84 3.26
C ALA A 41 15.45 -4.11 3.48
N LYS A 42 15.49 -3.17 4.44
CA LYS A 42 16.68 -2.39 4.78
C LYS A 42 17.83 -3.25 5.32
N ALA A 43 17.52 -4.31 6.06
CA ALA A 43 18.50 -5.27 6.57
C ALA A 43 18.96 -6.29 5.51
N GLY A 44 18.33 -6.34 4.34
CA GLY A 44 18.58 -7.35 3.32
C GLY A 44 18.04 -8.73 3.68
N TRP A 45 17.07 -8.82 4.60
CA TRP A 45 16.45 -10.06 5.08
C TRP A 45 15.12 -10.39 4.40
N LEU A 46 14.61 -9.47 3.57
CA LEU A 46 13.41 -9.71 2.77
C LEU A 46 13.79 -10.49 1.50
N GLU A 47 13.05 -11.57 1.24
CA GLU A 47 13.17 -12.38 0.02
C GLU A 47 12.65 -11.66 -1.22
N GLU A 48 13.09 -12.08 -2.42
CA GLU A 48 12.70 -11.44 -3.70
C GLU A 48 11.18 -11.42 -3.92
N ARG A 49 10.49 -12.51 -3.56
CA ARG A 49 9.04 -12.66 -3.81
C ARG A 49 8.25 -12.35 -2.56
N VAL A 50 7.44 -11.31 -2.63
CA VAL A 50 6.58 -10.87 -1.53
C VAL A 50 5.13 -11.14 -1.88
N ILE A 51 4.43 -11.91 -1.05
CA ILE A 51 2.97 -12.09 -1.13
C ILE A 51 2.34 -11.16 -0.11
N VAL A 52 1.38 -10.36 -0.55
CA VAL A 52 0.64 -9.44 0.30
C VAL A 52 -0.84 -9.73 0.16
N ASP A 53 -1.45 -10.22 1.23
CA ASP A 53 -2.89 -10.35 1.36
C ASP A 53 -3.41 -9.25 2.27
N SER A 54 -4.05 -8.24 1.69
CA SER A 54 -4.54 -7.09 2.45
C SER A 54 -6.06 -7.04 2.49
N LYS A 55 -6.58 -6.55 3.61
CA LYS A 55 -8.01 -6.42 3.87
C LYS A 55 -8.27 -4.97 4.27
N SER A 56 -9.23 -4.31 3.64
CA SER A 56 -9.56 -2.90 3.89
C SER A 56 -11.05 -2.71 4.05
N GLY A 57 -11.44 -1.81 4.97
CA GLY A 57 -12.80 -1.31 5.03
C GLY A 57 -13.20 -0.52 3.78
N VAL A 58 -14.51 -0.37 3.56
CA VAL A 58 -15.12 0.20 2.34
C VAL A 58 -14.70 1.64 2.08
N SER A 59 -14.39 2.40 3.14
CA SER A 59 -13.94 3.80 3.01
C SER A 59 -12.71 3.99 2.11
N GLY A 60 -11.87 2.97 1.95
CA GLY A 60 -10.72 3.00 1.03
C GLY A 60 -11.08 3.12 -0.45
N ALA A 61 -12.32 2.75 -0.83
CA ALA A 61 -12.84 2.92 -2.18
C ALA A 61 -13.32 4.36 -2.49
N GLY A 62 -13.36 5.23 -1.46
CA GLY A 62 -13.80 6.61 -1.57
C GLY A 62 -15.32 6.77 -1.45
N ARG A 63 -15.83 7.91 -1.95
CA ARG A 63 -17.25 8.30 -1.86
C ARG A 63 -18.00 8.16 -3.20
N THR A 64 -17.39 7.50 -4.19
CA THR A 64 -18.00 7.33 -5.51
C THR A 64 -19.14 6.32 -5.43
N LEU A 65 -20.31 6.67 -5.96
CA LEU A 65 -21.44 5.76 -6.04
C LEU A 65 -21.16 4.66 -7.09
N LYS A 66 -21.02 3.42 -6.63
CA LYS A 66 -20.93 2.23 -7.49
C LYS A 66 -21.65 1.08 -6.80
N THR A 67 -22.27 0.21 -7.59
CA THR A 67 -23.02 -0.96 -7.08
C THR A 67 -22.24 -1.76 -6.03
N PRO A 68 -20.96 -2.14 -6.25
CA PRO A 68 -20.23 -2.95 -5.26
C PRO A 68 -20.00 -2.28 -3.89
N TYR A 69 -20.25 -0.97 -3.77
CA TYR A 69 -20.05 -0.20 -2.54
C TYR A 69 -21.37 0.17 -1.84
N LEU A 70 -22.52 -0.22 -2.42
CA LEU A 70 -23.81 -0.05 -1.76
C LEU A 70 -23.86 -0.91 -0.50
N PHE A 71 -24.55 -0.43 0.53
CA PHE A 71 -24.61 -1.11 1.83
C PHE A 71 -25.00 -2.57 1.70
N VAL A 72 -26.06 -2.88 0.95
CA VAL A 72 -26.55 -4.25 0.76
C VAL A 72 -25.61 -5.17 -0.05
N GLU A 73 -24.70 -4.60 -0.83
CA GLU A 73 -23.72 -5.35 -1.63
C GLU A 73 -22.44 -5.63 -0.83
N ALA A 74 -22.05 -4.68 0.02
CA ALA A 74 -20.80 -4.73 0.79
C ALA A 74 -20.97 -5.32 2.21
N ASN A 75 -22.17 -5.25 2.81
CA ASN A 75 -22.43 -5.74 4.16
C ASN A 75 -22.41 -7.28 4.21
N GLU A 76 -21.89 -7.86 5.30
CA GLU A 76 -21.72 -9.32 5.47
C GLU A 76 -20.95 -10.04 4.34
N ASN A 77 -20.14 -9.31 3.57
CA ASN A 77 -19.42 -9.84 2.42
C ASN A 77 -17.95 -9.42 2.44
N MET A 78 -17.07 -10.34 2.02
CA MET A 78 -15.65 -10.07 1.78
C MET A 78 -15.31 -10.46 0.36
N THR A 79 -14.80 -9.51 -0.43
CA THR A 79 -14.57 -9.73 -1.87
C THR A 79 -13.16 -9.30 -2.29
N PRO A 80 -12.38 -10.17 -2.94
CA PRO A 80 -11.09 -9.78 -3.53
C PRO A 80 -11.29 -8.92 -4.78
N TYR A 81 -10.33 -8.03 -5.07
CA TYR A 81 -10.37 -7.22 -6.28
C TYR A 81 -8.96 -6.92 -6.80
N ASN A 82 -8.81 -6.64 -8.10
CA ASN A 82 -7.52 -6.28 -8.71
C ASN A 82 -6.34 -7.20 -8.33
N ILE A 83 -6.60 -8.51 -8.27
CA ILE A 83 -5.68 -9.55 -7.79
C ILE A 83 -4.44 -9.66 -8.68
N GLY A 84 -3.30 -10.00 -8.06
CA GLY A 84 -2.03 -10.22 -8.72
C GLY A 84 -1.32 -8.90 -9.01
N TYR A 85 -0.72 -8.76 -10.18
CA TYR A 85 -0.03 -7.54 -10.59
C TYR A 85 -0.96 -6.57 -11.34
N ARG A 86 -2.07 -6.18 -10.71
CA ARG A 86 -3.09 -5.30 -11.33
C ARG A 86 -3.38 -4.03 -10.53
N HIS A 87 -3.16 -4.03 -9.22
CA HIS A 87 -3.42 -2.86 -8.40
C HIS A 87 -2.30 -1.82 -8.52
N ARG A 88 -2.67 -0.54 -8.68
CA ARG A 88 -1.73 0.58 -8.89
C ARG A 88 -0.73 0.78 -7.74
N HIS A 89 -1.10 0.37 -6.53
CA HIS A 89 -0.26 0.50 -5.34
C HIS A 89 0.98 -0.40 -5.33
N ILE A 90 1.05 -1.42 -6.18
CA ILE A 90 2.20 -2.33 -6.21
C ILE A 90 3.48 -1.57 -6.57
N ALA A 91 3.41 -0.70 -7.59
CA ALA A 91 4.55 0.11 -8.00
C ALA A 91 5.07 1.02 -6.86
N GLU A 92 4.19 1.45 -5.95
CA GLU A 92 4.55 2.26 -4.80
C GLU A 92 5.22 1.44 -3.69
N MET A 93 4.77 0.20 -3.47
CA MET A 93 5.42 -0.75 -2.55
C MET A 93 6.83 -1.09 -3.04
N GLU A 94 6.95 -1.44 -4.31
CA GLU A 94 8.23 -1.76 -4.96
C GLU A 94 9.18 -0.57 -4.91
N MET A 95 8.71 0.64 -5.23
CA MET A 95 9.53 1.86 -5.18
C MET A 95 10.18 2.06 -3.81
N VAL A 96 9.40 1.93 -2.74
CA VAL A 96 9.89 2.22 -1.38
C VAL A 96 10.83 1.12 -0.89
N LEU A 97 10.45 -0.16 -1.04
CA LEU A 97 11.27 -1.25 -0.51
C LEU A 97 12.55 -1.47 -1.33
N ASN A 98 12.49 -1.34 -2.66
CA ASN A 98 13.68 -1.47 -3.50
C ASN A 98 14.67 -0.32 -3.27
N ALA A 99 14.20 0.90 -2.99
CA ALA A 99 15.08 2.02 -2.65
C ALA A 99 15.77 1.86 -1.29
N ALA A 100 15.18 1.07 -0.37
CA ALA A 100 15.72 0.84 0.96
C ALA A 100 16.69 -0.35 1.03
N SER A 101 16.59 -1.27 0.07
CA SER A 101 17.28 -2.56 0.11
C SER A 101 18.67 -2.51 -0.51
N PRO A 102 19.66 -3.21 0.09
CA PRO A 102 20.96 -3.41 -0.54
C PRO A 102 20.88 -4.34 -1.77
N ASN A 103 19.88 -5.23 -1.82
CA ASN A 103 19.74 -6.24 -2.87
C ASN A 103 18.75 -5.79 -3.97
N GLY A 104 17.68 -5.10 -3.57
CA GLY A 104 16.59 -4.68 -4.46
C GLY A 104 15.88 -5.86 -5.16
N GLY A 105 15.13 -5.55 -6.22
CA GLY A 105 14.50 -6.54 -7.09
C GLY A 105 13.22 -7.19 -6.55
N TYR A 106 12.59 -6.66 -5.51
CA TYR A 106 11.36 -7.23 -4.94
C TYR A 106 10.21 -7.23 -5.94
N ARG A 107 9.51 -8.36 -6.02
CA ARG A 107 8.34 -8.59 -6.86
C ARG A 107 7.15 -8.96 -5.99
N PHE A 108 6.03 -8.30 -6.23
CA PHE A 108 4.84 -8.45 -5.40
C PHE A 108 3.72 -9.24 -6.08
N THR A 109 3.10 -10.14 -5.32
CA THR A 109 1.75 -10.63 -5.59
C THR A 109 0.82 -10.00 -4.58
N PHE A 110 -0.14 -9.21 -5.04
CA PHE A 110 -1.00 -8.43 -4.16
C PHE A 110 -2.48 -8.79 -4.35
N SER A 111 -3.13 -9.12 -3.24
CA SER A 111 -4.55 -9.47 -3.17
C SER A 111 -5.24 -8.59 -2.14
N PRO A 112 -5.80 -7.44 -2.55
CA PRO A 112 -6.63 -6.63 -1.67
C PRO A 112 -8.06 -7.18 -1.62
N HIS A 113 -8.65 -7.13 -0.42
CA HIS A 113 -10.00 -7.56 -0.12
C HIS A 113 -10.79 -6.40 0.47
N LEU A 114 -12.01 -6.20 -0.04
CA LEU A 114 -12.98 -5.29 0.54
C LEU A 114 -13.69 -6.02 1.70
N LEU A 115 -13.71 -5.41 2.88
CA LEU A 115 -14.34 -5.95 4.09
C LEU A 115 -15.69 -5.26 4.39
N PRO A 116 -16.60 -5.92 5.12
CA PRO A 116 -17.87 -5.35 5.57
C PRO A 116 -17.68 -4.46 6.82
N VAL A 117 -16.64 -3.61 6.81
CA VAL A 117 -16.35 -2.66 7.88
C VAL A 117 -16.07 -1.28 7.29
N ASN A 118 -16.28 -0.23 8.10
CA ASN A 118 -16.12 1.13 7.62
C ASN A 118 -14.65 1.49 7.36
N ARG A 119 -13.75 1.15 8.29
CA ARG A 119 -12.35 1.60 8.33
C ARG A 119 -11.42 0.48 8.80
N GLY A 120 -10.13 0.68 8.55
CA GLY A 120 -9.07 -0.23 8.95
C GLY A 120 -8.44 -0.92 7.74
N ILE A 121 -7.14 -1.18 7.84
CA ILE A 121 -6.39 -1.99 6.89
C ILE A 121 -5.54 -2.98 7.68
N LEU A 122 -5.56 -4.24 7.28
CA LEU A 122 -4.66 -5.28 7.74
C LEU A 122 -3.94 -5.86 6.54
N SER A 123 -2.60 -5.90 6.58
CA SER A 123 -1.77 -6.56 5.57
C SER A 123 -1.07 -7.74 6.21
N THR A 124 -1.14 -8.90 5.55
CA THR A 124 -0.48 -10.15 5.93
C THR A 124 0.51 -10.55 4.85
#